data_AF-A0A7J7T3U9-F1
#
_entry.id   AF-A0A7J7T3U9-F1
#
_cell.length_a   1.000
_cell.length_b   1.000
_cell.length_c   1.000
_cell.angle_alpha   90.00
_cell.angle_beta   90.00
_cell.angle_gamma   90.00
#
_symmetry.space_group_name_H-M   'P 1'
#
loop_
_entity.id
_entity.type
_entity.pdbx_description
1 polymer ?
#
loop_
_entity_poly.entity_id
_entity_poly.type
_entity_poly.pdbx_seq_one_letter_code
_entity_poly.pdbx_strand_id
1 'polypeptide(L)' 'MRLLFQHLCRVIEFGEQNRMSVQSVAIVFGPTLLRPETEEASMPMTMVFQNQVVELILQQCHDIFPPH' A
#
# COMPACT_ATOMS: atom_id res chain seq x y z
N MET A 1 -10.66 4.05 -3.72
CA MET A 1 -9.58 3.95 -2.71
C MET A 1 -10.04 3.26 -1.43
N ARG A 2 -11.00 3.80 -0.66
CA ARG A 2 -11.46 3.21 0.61
C ARG A 2 -11.70 1.70 0.59
N LEU A 3 -12.51 1.22 -0.35
CA LEU A 3 -12.91 -0.20 -0.43
C LEU A 3 -11.69 -1.13 -0.65
N LEU A 4 -10.74 -0.68 -1.49
CA LEU A 4 -9.49 -1.42 -1.73
C LEU A 4 -8.63 -1.47 -0.47
N PHE A 5 -8.35 -0.33 0.17
CA PHE A 5 -7.50 -0.30 1.37
C PHE A 5 -8.13 -1.05 2.55
N GLN A 6 -9.46 -1.00 2.71
CA GLN A 6 -10.18 -1.85 3.68
C GLN A 6 -10.05 -3.35 3.36
N HIS A 7 -10.05 -3.73 2.08
CA HIS A 7 -9.79 -5.11 1.69
C HIS A 7 -8.34 -5.51 1.98
N LEU A 8 -7.37 -4.66 1.66
CA LEU A 8 -5.96 -4.92 1.92
C LEU A 8 -5.64 -5.02 3.41
N CYS A 9 -6.26 -4.21 4.27
CA CYS A 9 -6.16 -4.38 5.72
C CYS A 9 -6.63 -5.76 6.17
N ARG A 10 -7.76 -6.25 5.64
CA ARG A 10 -8.21 -7.64 5.92
C ARG A 10 -7.21 -8.68 5.42
N VAL A 11 -6.63 -8.50 4.23
CA VAL A 11 -5.58 -9.42 3.75
C VAL A 11 -4.42 -9.49 4.74
N ILE A 12 -3.98 -8.37 5.29
CA ILE A 12 -2.89 -8.29 6.27
C ILE A 12 -3.30 -8.92 7.61
N GLU A 13 -4.56 -8.77 8.05
CA GLU A 13 -5.10 -9.43 9.24
C GLU A 13 -5.00 -10.97 9.16
N PHE A 14 -5.19 -11.54 7.96
CA PHE A 14 -4.99 -12.98 7.71
C PHE A 14 -3.53 -13.34 7.41
N GLY A 15 -2.57 -12.50 7.79
CA GLY A 15 -1.13 -12.64 7.53
C GLY A 15 -0.52 -13.96 7.98
N GLU A 16 -1.01 -14.59 9.05
CA GLU A 16 -0.54 -15.92 9.46
C GLU A 16 -0.85 -17.01 8.42
N GLN A 17 -1.95 -16.87 7.68
CA GLN A 17 -2.42 -17.87 6.71
C GLN A 17 -1.87 -17.58 5.31
N ASN A 18 -1.91 -16.33 4.88
CA ASN A 18 -1.52 -15.92 3.53
C ASN A 18 -0.08 -15.38 3.43
N ARG A 19 0.60 -15.20 4.58
CA ARG A 19 1.99 -14.70 4.71
C ARG A 19 2.18 -13.26 4.22
N MET A 20 1.11 -12.50 4.07
CA MET A 20 1.17 -11.10 3.65
C MET A 20 1.34 -10.19 4.86
N SER A 21 2.42 -9.40 4.88
CA SER A 21 2.62 -8.27 5.78
C SER A 21 2.30 -6.94 5.09
N VAL A 22 2.21 -5.86 5.88
CA VAL A 22 2.08 -4.48 5.37
C VAL A 22 3.13 -4.19 4.29
N GLN A 23 4.39 -4.55 4.51
CA GLN A 23 5.48 -4.32 3.56
C GLN A 23 5.28 -5.11 2.27
N SER A 24 4.92 -6.40 2.37
CA SER A 24 4.70 -7.24 1.17
C SER A 24 3.55 -6.74 0.32
N VAL A 25 2.47 -6.23 0.95
CA VAL A 25 1.33 -5.62 0.25
C VAL A 25 1.76 -4.30 -0.40
N ALA A 26 2.50 -3.46 0.32
CA ALA A 26 2.97 -2.18 -0.20
C ALA A 26 3.92 -2.34 -1.40
N ILE A 27 4.79 -3.35 -1.42
CA ILE A 27 5.66 -3.64 -2.57
C ILE A 27 4.85 -3.99 -3.83
N VAL A 28 3.75 -4.73 -3.69
CA VAL A 28 2.90 -5.14 -4.81
C VAL A 28 2.02 -3.98 -5.29
N PHE A 29 1.42 -3.25 -4.35
CA PHE A 29 0.43 -2.23 -4.66
C PHE A 29 1.01 -0.82 -4.84
N GLY A 30 2.20 -0.52 -4.30
CA GLY A 30 2.89 0.77 -4.45
C GLY A 30 3.04 1.18 -5.92
N PRO A 31 3.69 0.37 -6.77
CA PRO A 31 3.85 0.68 -8.19
C PRO A 31 2.53 0.70 -8.96
N THR A 32 1.52 -0.04 -8.50
CA THR A 32 0.21 -0.13 -9.17
C THR A 32 -0.67 1.09 -8.86
N LEU A 33 -0.62 1.59 -7.62
CA LEU A 33 -1.44 2.70 -7.15
C LEU A 33 -0.81 4.07 -7.41
N LEU A 34 0.52 4.14 -7.46
CA LEU A 34 1.26 5.40 -7.51
C LEU A 34 2.23 5.45 -8.70
N ARG A 35 1.88 4.75 -9.80
CA ARG A 35 2.68 4.73 -11.03
C ARG A 35 2.96 6.17 -11.51
N PRO A 36 4.22 6.54 -11.76
CA PRO A 36 4.54 7.87 -12.26
C PRO A 36 4.16 7.96 -13.74
N GLU A 37 3.72 9.14 -14.20
CA GLU A 37 3.37 9.37 -15.62
C GLU A 37 4.59 9.31 -16.55
N THR A 38 5.79 9.58 -16.02
CA THR A 38 7.07 9.52 -16.73
C THR A 38 8.05 8.63 -15.99
N GLU A 39 8.83 7.82 -16.71
CA GLU A 39 9.94 7.08 -16.11
C GLU A 39 11.01 8.07 -15.61
N GLU A 40 11.04 8.27 -14.30
CA GLU A 40 12.06 9.10 -13.66
C GLU A 40 13.40 8.37 -13.61
N ALA A 41 14.50 9.07 -13.89
CA ALA A 41 15.85 8.53 -13.89
C ALA A 41 16.30 7.94 -12.52
N SER A 42 15.59 8.27 -11.43
CA SER A 42 15.82 7.75 -10.08
C SER A 42 14.82 6.66 -9.68
N MET A 43 14.59 5.67 -10.55
CA MET A 43 13.70 4.53 -10.33
C MET A 43 13.77 3.91 -8.91
N PRO A 44 14.93 3.72 -8.26
CA PRO A 44 14.98 3.13 -6.92
C PRO A 44 14.35 4.02 -5.84
N MET A 45 14.53 5.34 -5.91
CA MET A 45 13.98 6.28 -4.91
C MET A 45 12.47 6.42 -5.05
N THR A 46 11.99 6.49 -6.30
CA THR A 46 10.57 6.59 -6.60
C THR A 46 9.82 5.35 -6.11
N MET A 47 10.36 4.14 -6.29
CA MET A 47 9.77 2.90 -5.75
C MET A 47 9.69 2.87 -4.23
N VAL A 48 10.76 3.28 -3.53
CA VAL A 48 10.77 3.33 -2.06
C VAL A 48 9.69 4.28 -1.54
N PHE A 49 9.56 5.45 -2.16
CA PHE A 49 8.56 6.43 -1.75
C PHE A 49 7.13 5.93 -1.98
N GLN A 50 6.86 5.31 -3.13
CA GLN A 50 5.55 4.73 -3.43
C GLN A 50 5.15 3.66 -2.40
N ASN A 51 6.09 2.78 -2.04
CA ASN A 51 5.83 1.76 -1.04
C ASN A 51 5.54 2.40 0.32
N GLN A 52 6.36 3.36 0.77
CA GLN A 52 6.14 4.06 2.04
C GLN A 52 4.78 4.76 2.13
N VAL A 53 4.33 5.39 1.05
CA VAL A 53 3.00 6.01 1.01
C VAL A 53 1.91 4.96 1.19
N VAL A 54 2.00 3.82 0.51
CA VAL A 54 1.03 2.74 0.67
C VAL A 54 1.09 2.12 2.07
N GLU A 55 2.27 1.93 2.66
CA GLU A 55 2.43 1.46 4.04
C GLU A 55 1.75 2.40 5.03
N LEU A 56 1.97 3.72 4.90
CA LEU A 56 1.33 4.71 5.75
C LEU A 56 -0.19 4.65 5.66
N ILE A 57 -0.73 4.55 4.43
CA ILE A 57 -2.18 4.46 4.23
C ILE A 57 -2.75 3.18 4.85
N LEU A 58 -2.04 2.04 4.74
CA LEU A 58 -2.47 0.78 5.35
C LEU A 58 -2.42 0.84 6.89
N GLN A 59 -1.39 1.46 7.46
CA GLN A 59 -1.23 1.62 8.91
C GLN A 59 -2.23 2.60 9.53
N GLN A 60 -2.66 3.61 8.77
CA GLN A 60 -3.59 4.66 9.21
C GLN A 60 -4.94 4.56 8.49
N CYS A 61 -5.29 3.36 8.00
CA CYS A 61 -6.44 3.15 7.12
C CYS A 61 -7.76 3.60 7.77
N HIS A 62 -7.91 3.39 9.08
CA HIS A 62 -9.10 3.81 9.82
C HIS A 62 -9.23 5.34 9.95
N ASP A 63 -8.11 6.04 10.13
CA ASP A 63 -8.11 7.50 10.28
C ASP A 63 -8.24 8.22 8.94
N ILE A 64 -7.62 7.66 7.88
CA ILE A 64 -7.72 8.18 6.51
C ILE A 64 -9.09 7.86 5.89
N PHE A 65 -9.67 6.71 6.24
CA PHE A 65 -10.98 6.26 5.74
C PHE A 65 -11.94 5.86 6.87
N PRO A 66 -12.48 6.84 7.62
CA PRO A 66 -13.38 6.56 8.74
C PRO A 66 -14.69 5.88 8.27
N PRO A 67 -15.32 5.07 9.13
CA PRO A 67 -16.66 4.54 8.86
C PRO A 67 -17.69 5.68 8.86
N HIS A 68 -18.66 5.61 7.93
CA HIS A 68 -19.84 6.48 7.90
C HIS A 68 -21.00 5.85 8.64
#